data_AF-A0AAE4T0Z6-F1
#
_entry.id   AF-A0AAE4T0Z6-F1
#
_cell.length_a   1.000
_cell.length_b   1.000
_cell.length_c   1.000
_cell.angle_alpha   90.00
_cell.angle_beta   90.00
_cell.angle_gamma   90.00
#
_symmetry.space_group_name_H-M   'P 1'
#
loop_
_entity.id
_entity.type
_entity.pdbx_description
1 polymer ?
#
loop_
_entity_poly.entity_id
_entity_poly.type
_entity_poly.pdbx_seq_one_letter_code
_entity_poly.pdbx_strand_id
1 'polypeptide(L)' 'MPLKDFLGFEKASKEISPRNFLAHAGLEANVTEVKMDRWEAGDVRREAREHTFLRYSQEARRRVEEMTANALGGV' A
#
# COMPACT_ATOMS: atom_id res chain seq x y z
N MET A 1 5.93 7.53 -2.66
CA MET A 1 6.63 6.47 -3.43
C MET A 1 5.75 5.24 -3.46
N PRO A 2 5.55 4.55 -4.59
CA PRO A 2 4.78 3.31 -4.61
C PRO A 2 5.36 2.22 -3.69
N LEU A 3 4.49 1.45 -3.02
CA LEU A 3 4.92 0.38 -2.11
C LEU A 3 5.70 -0.72 -2.84
N LYS A 4 5.34 -1.05 -4.07
CA LYS A 4 6.11 -2.00 -4.90
C LYS A 4 7.57 -1.59 -5.10
N ASP A 5 7.83 -0.29 -5.25
CA ASP A 5 9.19 0.22 -5.45
C ASP A 5 9.94 0.19 -4.11
N PHE A 6 9.27 0.56 -3.02
CA PHE A 6 9.82 0.48 -1.66
C PHE A 6 10.24 -0.95 -1.28
N LEU A 7 9.47 -1.96 -1.69
CA LEU A 7 9.75 -3.38 -1.43
C LEU A 7 10.71 -4.02 -2.45
N GLY A 8 11.15 -3.28 -3.48
CA GLY A 8 12.04 -3.81 -4.51
C GLY A 8 11.37 -4.83 -5.44
N PHE A 9 10.06 -4.72 -5.68
CA PHE A 9 9.35 -5.59 -6.61
C PHE A 9 9.60 -5.18 -8.07
N GLU A 10 10.81 -5.40 -8.56
CA GLU A 10 11.25 -5.03 -9.92
C GLU A 10 10.42 -5.67 -11.04
N LYS A 11 9.79 -6.83 -10.77
CA LYS A 11 8.96 -7.59 -11.71
C LYS A 11 7.56 -7.87 -11.18
N ALA A 12 7.08 -7.11 -10.19
CA ALA A 12 5.69 -7.31 -9.75
C ALA A 12 4.74 -7.11 -10.93
N SER A 13 3.76 -8.01 -11.03
CA SER A 13 2.63 -7.81 -11.92
C SER A 13 2.04 -6.43 -11.65
N LYS A 14 1.84 -5.63 -12.71
CA LYS A 14 1.14 -4.34 -12.62
C LYS A 14 -0.36 -4.51 -12.34
N GLU A 15 -0.84 -5.75 -12.39
CA GLU A 15 -2.24 -6.08 -12.18
C GLU A 15 -2.63 -5.93 -10.70
N ILE A 16 -3.62 -5.08 -10.45
CA ILE A 16 -4.28 -4.97 -9.14
C ILE A 16 -5.32 -6.09 -9.05
N SER A 17 -4.96 -7.18 -8.36
CA SER A 17 -5.85 -8.32 -8.18
C SER A 17 -6.61 -8.24 -6.85
N PRO A 18 -7.93 -8.57 -6.82
CA PRO A 18 -8.69 -8.67 -5.58
C PRO A 18 -8.07 -9.66 -4.59
N ARG A 19 -7.46 -10.75 -5.10
CA ARG A 19 -6.76 -11.74 -4.28
C ARG A 19 -5.65 -11.10 -3.43
N ASN A 20 -4.73 -10.37 -4.06
CA ASN A 20 -3.62 -9.76 -3.34
C ASN A 20 -4.11 -8.65 -2.41
N PHE A 21 -5.08 -7.86 -2.87
CA PHE A 21 -5.70 -6.81 -2.05
C PHE A 21 -6.29 -7.38 -0.75
N LEU A 22 -7.11 -8.41 -0.84
CA LEU A 22 -7.74 -9.00 0.34
C LEU A 22 -6.74 -9.79 1.20
N ALA A 23 -5.82 -10.53 0.58
CA ALA A 23 -4.84 -11.35 1.32
C ALA A 23 -3.81 -10.51 2.11
N HIS A 24 -3.52 -9.29 1.68
CA HIS A 24 -2.53 -8.41 2.30
C HIS A 24 -3.15 -7.29 3.14
N ALA A 25 -4.34 -7.53 3.71
CA ALA A 25 -5.04 -6.57 4.55
C ALA A 25 -5.25 -5.20 3.87
N GLY A 26 -5.48 -5.21 2.57
CA GLY A 26 -5.62 -4.01 1.75
C GLY A 26 -4.31 -3.33 1.35
N LEU A 27 -3.15 -3.73 1.90
CA LEU A 27 -1.84 -3.13 1.58
C LEU A 27 -1.22 -3.73 0.31
N GLU A 28 -1.98 -3.68 -0.80
CA GLU A 28 -1.50 -4.17 -2.09
C GLU A 28 -0.45 -3.20 -2.68
N ALA A 29 0.60 -3.76 -3.27
CA ALA A 29 1.81 -3.03 -3.62
C ALA A 29 1.64 -2.03 -4.78
N ASN A 30 0.67 -2.27 -5.67
CA ASN A 30 0.33 -1.40 -6.80
C ASN A 30 -0.70 -0.31 -6.45
N VAL A 31 -1.43 -0.45 -5.32
CA VAL A 31 -2.41 0.57 -4.88
C VAL A 31 -1.92 1.44 -3.72
N THR A 32 -0.86 1.03 -3.02
CA THR A 32 -0.37 1.69 -1.81
C THR A 32 0.84 2.57 -2.10
N GLU A 33 0.88 3.74 -1.49
CA GLU A 33 2.03 4.64 -1.44
C GLU A 33 2.61 4.72 -0.03
N VAL A 34 3.93 4.77 0.03
CA VAL A 34 4.73 4.99 1.23
C VAL A 34 5.26 6.42 1.23
N LYS A 35 5.19 7.08 2.39
CA LYS A 35 5.89 8.32 2.71
C LYS A 35 6.69 8.10 3.99
N MET A 36 7.98 8.43 3.95
CA MET A 36 8.84 8.43 5.13
C MET A 36 9.28 9.86 5.39
N ASP A 37 8.93 10.39 6.56
CA ASP A 37 9.39 11.72 6.97
C ASP A 37 10.84 11.64 7.47
N ARG A 38 11.57 12.76 7.46
CA ARG A 38 12.93 12.79 8.02
C ARG A 38 12.85 12.77 9.54
N TRP A 39 13.76 12.03 10.18
CA TRP A 39 13.92 11.98 11.64
C TRP A 39 15.39 12.08 12.02
N GLU A 40 15.65 12.42 13.29
CA GLU A 40 16.99 12.49 13.84
C GLU A 40 17.53 11.10 14.19
N ALA A 41 18.85 10.89 14.09
CA ALA A 41 19.44 9.59 14.38
C ALA A 41 19.08 9.11 15.80
N GLY A 42 18.56 7.89 15.90
CA GLY A 42 18.06 7.30 17.14
C GLY A 42 17.79 5.81 17.00
N ASP A 43 16.83 5.28 17.76
CA ASP A 43 16.38 3.90 17.61
C ASP A 43 15.64 3.71 16.29
N VAL A 44 16.37 3.22 15.28
CA VAL A 44 15.88 3.03 13.91
C VAL A 44 14.55 2.28 13.84
N ARG A 45 14.29 1.31 14.73
CA ARG A 45 13.03 0.54 14.69
C ARG A 45 11.85 1.36 15.16
N ARG A 46 12.03 2.12 16.24
CA ARG A 46 11.01 3.04 16.75
C ARG A 46 10.75 4.14 15.73
N GLU A 47 11.81 4.81 15.27
CA GLU A 47 11.70 5.93 14.35
C GLU A 47 11.04 5.52 13.03
N ALA A 48 11.44 4.39 12.44
CA ALA A 48 10.82 3.89 11.21
C ALA A 48 9.32 3.62 11.38
N ARG A 49 8.88 3.17 12.56
CA ARG A 49 7.46 2.94 12.86
C ARG A 49 6.68 4.24 12.99
N GLU A 50 7.26 5.25 13.63
CA GLU A 50 6.60 6.53 13.91
C GLU A 50 6.58 7.47 12.70
N HIS A 51 7.55 7.32 11.79
CA HIS A 51 7.75 8.23 10.66
C HIS A 51 7.45 7.61 9.28
N THR A 52 6.95 6.37 9.22
CA THR A 52 6.51 5.74 7.96
C THR A 52 4.99 5.71 7.87
N PHE A 53 4.47 6.34 6.82
CA PHE A 53 3.03 6.47 6.56
C PHE A 53 2.64 5.75 5.28
N LEU A 54 1.47 5.12 5.32
CA LEU A 54 0.86 4.43 4.18
C LEU A 54 -0.44 5.13 3.78
N ARG A 55 -0.71 5.20 2.48
CA ARG A 55 -2.00 5.64 1.95
C ARG A 55 -2.30 4.93 0.63
N TYR A 56 -3.56 4.89 0.24
CA TYR A 56 -3.91 4.53 -1.13
C TYR A 56 -3.53 5.65 -2.10
N SER A 57 -3.00 5.29 -3.27
CA SER A 57 -2.77 6.26 -4.34
C SER A 57 -4.10 6.83 -4.82
N GLN A 58 -4.09 8.09 -5.28
CA GLN A 58 -5.30 8.70 -5.80
C GLN A 58 -5.84 7.96 -7.03
N GLU A 59 -4.95 7.47 -7.89
CA GLU A 59 -5.30 6.70 -9.10
C GLU A 59 -6.00 5.38 -8.75
N ALA A 60 -5.58 4.70 -7.68
CA ALA A 60 -6.14 3.41 -7.30
C ALA A 60 -7.37 3.50 -6.37
N ARG A 61 -7.71 4.70 -5.86
CA ARG A 61 -8.78 4.88 -4.86
C ARG A 61 -10.11 4.25 -5.28
N ARG A 62 -10.59 4.59 -6.49
CA ARG A 62 -11.85 4.04 -7.02
C ARG A 62 -11.80 2.50 -7.10
N ARG A 63 -10.67 1.95 -7.55
CA ARG A 63 -10.49 0.50 -7.67
C ARG A 63 -10.52 -0.20 -6.31
N VAL A 64 -9.91 0.40 -5.30
CA VAL A 64 -9.93 -0.10 -3.90
C VAL A 64 -11.36 -0.08 -3.34
N GLU A 65 -12.09 1.01 -3.56
CA GLU A 65 -13.50 1.14 -3.16
C GLU A 65 -14.37 0.07 -3.83
N GLU A 66 -14.23 -0.12 -5.15
CA GLU A 66 -14.92 -1.19 -5.90
C GLU A 66 -14.58 -2.60 -5.39
N MET A 67 -13.29 -2.91 -5.17
CA MET A 67 -12.89 -4.23 -4.64
C MET A 67 -13.44 -4.48 -3.24
N THR A 68 -13.47 -3.46 -2.39
CA THR A 68 -14.00 -3.56 -1.03
C THR A 68 -15.52 -3.74 -1.05
N ALA A 69 -16.23 -2.97 -1.87
CA ALA A 69 -17.67 -3.08 -2.04
C ALA A 69 -18.06 -4.48 -2.53
N ASN A 70 -17.40 -4.98 -3.58
CA ASN A 70 -17.63 -6.32 -4.12
C ASN A 70 -17.37 -7.42 -3.08
N ALA A 71 -16.32 -7.30 -2.27
CA ALA A 71 -16.00 -8.26 -1.22
C ALA A 71 -17.05 -8.29 -0.09
N LEU A 72 -17.77 -7.18 0.13
CA LEU A 72 -18.87 -7.07 1.08
C LEU A 72 -20.23 -7.49 0.48
N GLY A 73 -20.28 -7.90 -0.79
CA GLY A 73 -21.52 -8.24 -1.49
C GLY A 73 -22.26 -7.06 -2.12
N GLY A 74 -21.60 -5.90 -2.24
CA GLY A 74 -22.08 -4.78 -3.06
C GLY A 74 -22.01 -5.11 -4.55
N VAL A 75 -23.00 -4.62 -5.31
CA VAL A 75 -23.08 -4.74 -6.79
C VAL A 75 -22.39 -3.56 -7.45
#